data_AF-A0A8T4DAY3-F1
#
_entry.id   AF-A0A8T4DAY3-F1
#
_cell.length_a   1.000
_cell.length_b   1.000
_cell.length_c   1.000
_cell.angle_alpha   90.00
_cell.angle_beta   90.00
_cell.angle_gamma   90.00
#
_symmetry.space_group_name_H-M   'P 1'
#
loop_
_entity.id
_entity.type
_entity.pdbx_description
1 polymer ?
#
loop_
_entity_poly.entity_id
_entity_poly.type
_entity_poly.pdbx_seq_one_letter_code
_entity_poly.pdbx_strand_id
1 'polypeptide(L)'
;MPYGDIQHNFLKAMSDKFAEKPDSTSTKFYVYGGYTQDKRKTEFVEEGKKLAMQRVSRTPGYNPDVGMPQGQRYLMPYMLNHTDIMVNMDDLHWINNA
;
A
#
# COMPACT_ATOMS: atom_id res chain seq x y z
N MET A 1 11.51 -6.37 -24.43
CA MET A 1 12.70 -5.72 -23.85
C MET A 1 12.27 -4.34 -23.35
N PRO A 2 12.51 -4.00 -22.07
CA PRO A 2 12.26 -2.65 -21.57
C PRO A 2 13.12 -1.61 -22.31
N TYR A 3 12.78 -0.33 -22.16
CA TYR A 3 13.58 0.74 -22.74
C TYR A 3 15.02 0.70 -22.22
N GLY A 4 15.98 0.97 -23.10
CA GLY A 4 17.41 0.81 -22.78
C GLY A 4 17.90 1.73 -21.67
N ASP A 5 17.28 2.90 -21.51
CA ASP A 5 17.55 3.83 -20.42
C ASP A 5 16.72 3.49 -19.18
N ILE A 6 17.41 3.26 -18.05
CA ILE A 6 16.80 2.97 -16.75
C ILE A 6 15.97 4.15 -16.23
N GLN A 7 16.35 5.40 -16.54
CA GLN A 7 15.61 6.58 -16.08
C GLN A 7 14.16 6.61 -16.59
N HIS A 8 13.92 5.99 -17.75
CA HIS A 8 12.62 5.98 -18.43
C HIS A 8 12.02 4.58 -18.56
N ASN A 9 12.60 3.57 -17.90
CA ASN A 9 12.04 2.23 -17.87
C ASN A 9 11.48 1.86 -16.48
N PHE A 10 10.70 0.79 -16.44
CA PHE A 10 10.04 0.32 -15.22
C PHE A 10 10.90 -0.61 -14.36
N LEU A 11 12.09 -1.01 -14.82
CA LEU A 11 12.89 -2.04 -14.14
C LEU A 11 13.32 -1.61 -12.75
N LYS A 12 13.68 -0.33 -12.56
CA LYS A 12 14.03 0.20 -11.24
C LYS A 12 12.85 0.07 -10.27
N ALA A 13 11.68 0.58 -10.65
CA ALA A 13 10.48 0.49 -9.81
C ALA A 13 10.07 -0.96 -9.52
N MET A 14 10.18 -1.88 -10.48
CA MET A 14 9.86 -3.30 -10.23
C MET A 14 10.83 -3.93 -9.23
N SER A 15 12.13 -3.63 -9.38
CA SER A 15 13.18 -4.17 -8.50
C SER A 15 13.09 -3.60 -7.08
N ASP A 16 12.68 -2.34 -6.93
CA ASP A 16 12.51 -1.69 -5.62
C ASP A 16 11.20 -2.12 -4.92
N LYS A 17 10.21 -2.62 -5.66
CA LYS A 17 8.89 -3.05 -5.13
C LYS A 17 8.85 -4.50 -4.67
N PHE A 18 9.35 -5.41 -5.50
CA PHE A 18 9.15 -6.85 -5.31
C PHE A 18 10.44 -7.51 -4.83
N ALA A 19 10.31 -8.54 -4.00
CA ALA A 19 11.47 -9.33 -3.57
C ALA A 19 12.00 -10.21 -4.71
N GLU A 20 11.11 -10.65 -5.60
CA GLU A 20 11.43 -11.43 -6.79
C GLU A 20 11.90 -10.54 -7.96
N LYS A 21 12.53 -11.17 -8.95
CA LYS A 21 12.96 -10.47 -10.18
C LYS A 21 11.74 -9.99 -11.00
N PRO A 22 11.87 -8.90 -11.76
CA PRO A 22 10.77 -8.39 -12.60
C PRO A 22 10.22 -9.36 -13.65
N ASP A 23 10.97 -10.39 -14.04
CA ASP A 23 10.57 -11.45 -14.97
C ASP A 23 10.06 -12.71 -14.27
N SER A 24 9.97 -12.72 -12.93
CA SER A 24 9.42 -13.83 -12.16
C SER A 24 7.93 -14.04 -12.46
N THR A 25 7.53 -15.31 -12.56
CA THR A 25 6.14 -15.72 -12.81
C THR A 25 5.43 -16.27 -11.57
N SER A 26 6.12 -16.35 -10.44
CA SER A 26 5.57 -16.85 -9.18
C SER A 26 5.94 -15.96 -7.99
N THR A 27 5.10 -15.99 -6.96
CA THR A 27 5.28 -15.26 -5.69
C THR A 27 4.47 -15.94 -4.59
N LYS A 28 4.49 -15.38 -3.38
CA LYS A 28 3.78 -15.87 -2.20
C LYS A 28 2.52 -15.04 -1.93
N PHE A 29 1.49 -15.71 -1.40
CA PHE A 29 0.23 -15.11 -0.97
C PHE A 29 -0.12 -15.60 0.44
N TYR A 30 -1.00 -14.88 1.14
CA TYR A 30 -1.54 -15.24 2.46
C TYR A 30 -0.52 -15.28 3.61
N VAL A 31 0.72 -14.81 3.38
CA VAL A 31 1.82 -14.82 4.37
C VAL A 31 2.12 -13.45 4.99
N TYR A 32 1.39 -12.41 4.59
CA TYR A 32 1.72 -11.03 4.95
C TYR A 32 0.94 -10.48 6.16
N GLY A 33 0.03 -11.25 6.76
CA GLY A 33 -0.75 -10.78 7.92
C GLY A 33 -1.83 -9.75 7.58
N GLY A 34 -2.29 -9.69 6.32
CA GLY A 34 -3.38 -8.81 5.91
C GLY A 34 -2.97 -7.33 5.93
N TYR A 35 -3.79 -6.48 6.54
CA TYR A 35 -3.52 -5.03 6.58
C TYR A 35 -2.30 -4.66 7.44
N THR A 36 -1.86 -5.55 8.34
CA THR A 36 -0.75 -5.28 9.28
C THR A 36 0.62 -5.18 8.62
N GLN A 37 0.75 -5.62 7.35
CA GLN A 37 1.97 -5.39 6.55
C GLN A 37 2.18 -3.92 6.18
N ASP A 38 1.13 -3.10 6.23
CA ASP A 38 1.12 -1.75 5.71
C ASP A 38 0.95 -0.71 6.83
N LYS A 39 1.82 0.31 6.80
CA LYS A 39 1.84 1.36 7.83
C LYS A 39 0.60 2.25 7.78
N ARG A 40 0.10 2.60 6.60
CA ARG A 40 -1.08 3.48 6.45
C ARG A 40 -2.36 2.78 6.84
N LYS A 41 -2.52 1.51 6.46
CA LYS A 41 -3.66 0.73 6.94
C LYS A 41 -3.67 0.62 8.47
N THR A 42 -2.51 0.38 9.08
CA THR A 42 -2.39 0.32 10.55
C THR A 42 -2.77 1.66 11.20
N GLU A 43 -2.28 2.78 10.66
CA GLU A 43 -2.65 4.14 11.09
C GLU A 43 -4.17 4.38 11.00
N PHE A 44 -4.82 3.99 9.89
CA PHE A 44 -6.26 4.16 9.72
C PHE A 44 -7.09 3.35 10.73
N VAL A 45 -6.62 2.16 11.12
CA VAL A 45 -7.29 1.36 12.16
C VAL A 45 -7.21 2.06 13.52
N GLU A 46 -6.04 2.59 13.87
CA GLU A 46 -5.83 3.28 15.14
C GLU A 46 -6.65 4.57 15.23
N GLU A 47 -6.59 5.41 14.20
CA GLU A 47 -7.36 6.65 14.14
C GLU A 47 -8.87 6.39 14.02
N GLY A 48 -9.28 5.37 13.27
CA GLY A 48 -10.68 4.95 13.18
C GLY A 48 -11.27 4.57 14.55
N LYS A 49 -10.49 3.87 15.39
CA LYS A 49 -10.88 3.54 16.77
C LYS A 49 -11.00 4.80 17.64
N LYS A 50 -10.03 5.71 17.57
CA LYS A 50 -10.06 6.98 18.33
C LYS A 50 -11.29 7.82 17.94
N LEU A 51 -11.53 7.98 16.65
CA LEU A 51 -12.66 8.75 16.11
C LEU A 51 -14.01 8.16 16.53
N ALA A 52 -14.16 6.83 16.47
CA ALA A 52 -15.39 6.17 16.90
C ALA A 52 -15.69 6.42 18.39
N MET A 53 -14.66 6.41 19.25
CA MET A 53 -14.82 6.70 20.68
C MET A 53 -15.15 8.17 20.97
N GLN A 54 -14.69 9.10 20.13
CA GLN A 54 -14.95 10.54 20.29
C GLN A 54 -16.35 10.96 19.85
N ARG A 55 -17.02 10.20 18.99
CA ARG A 55 -18.38 10.50 18.51
C ARG A 55 -19.42 10.28 19.63
N VAL A 56 -20.38 11.21 19.76
CA VAL A 56 -21.44 11.17 20.79
C VAL A 56 -22.20 9.84 20.83
N SER A 57 -22.64 9.36 19.66
CA SER A 57 -23.35 8.08 19.50
C SER A 57 -22.43 6.87 19.36
N ARG A 58 -21.10 7.06 19.41
CA ARG A 58 -20.09 6.05 19.08
C ARG A 58 -20.32 5.38 17.73
N THR A 59 -20.85 6.12 16.75
CA THR A 59 -21.09 5.60 15.40
C THR A 59 -19.76 5.07 14.82
N PRO A 60 -19.71 3.81 14.35
CA PRO A 60 -18.49 3.19 13.85
C PRO A 60 -17.81 4.01 12.75
N GLY A 61 -16.48 3.95 12.74
CA GLY A 61 -15.62 4.53 11.70
C GLY A 61 -14.99 3.43 10.84
N TYR A 62 -13.78 3.70 10.34
CA TYR A 62 -12.99 2.71 9.61
C TYR A 62 -12.78 1.45 10.47
N ASN A 63 -13.15 0.29 9.92
CA ASN A 63 -12.94 -1.01 10.53
C ASN A 63 -12.57 -2.04 9.43
N PRO A 64 -11.35 -2.61 9.43
CA PRO A 64 -10.90 -3.53 8.39
C PRO A 64 -11.64 -4.88 8.41
N ASP A 65 -12.32 -5.22 9.50
CA ASP A 65 -13.11 -6.45 9.63
C ASP A 65 -14.51 -6.33 8.99
N VAL A 66 -14.92 -5.10 8.62
CA VAL A 66 -16.20 -4.82 7.98
C VAL A 66 -15.96 -4.39 6.53
N GLY A 67 -16.30 -5.26 5.59
CA GLY A 67 -16.08 -5.06 4.15
C GLY A 67 -15.15 -6.13 3.58
N MET A 68 -14.10 -5.72 2.87
CA MET A 68 -13.16 -6.63 2.22
C MET A 68 -11.77 -6.58 2.87
N PRO A 69 -11.26 -7.69 3.43
CA PRO A 69 -9.94 -7.72 4.06
C PRO A 69 -8.83 -7.51 3.02
N GLN A 70 -8.03 -6.47 3.23
CA GLN A 70 -6.88 -6.14 2.38
C GLN A 70 -5.62 -6.91 2.81
N GLY A 71 -4.69 -7.10 1.88
CA GLY A 71 -3.36 -7.63 2.19
C GLY A 71 -3.22 -9.15 2.18
N GLN A 72 -4.16 -9.88 1.58
CA GLN A 72 -3.94 -11.31 1.26
C GLN A 72 -2.84 -11.50 0.20
N ARG A 73 -2.59 -10.46 -0.60
CA ARG A 73 -1.42 -10.29 -1.47
C ARG A 73 -0.56 -9.13 -0.96
N TYR A 74 0.65 -9.03 -1.48
CA TYR A 74 1.55 -7.92 -1.16
C TYR A 74 0.92 -6.56 -1.51
N LEU A 75 0.92 -5.65 -0.53
CA LEU A 75 0.49 -4.26 -0.69
C LEU A 75 1.69 -3.41 -1.12
N MET A 76 1.82 -3.19 -2.43
CA MET A 76 3.03 -2.63 -3.02
C MET A 76 3.11 -1.10 -2.91
N PRO A 77 4.32 -0.53 -2.73
CA PRO A 77 4.54 0.90 -2.90
C PRO A 77 4.55 1.31 -4.39
N TYR A 78 4.58 2.61 -4.65
CA TYR A 78 4.70 3.18 -5.98
C TYR A 78 5.89 4.13 -6.09
N MET A 79 6.60 4.05 -7.21
CA MET A 79 7.62 5.05 -7.57
C MET A 79 6.94 6.16 -8.36
N LEU A 80 7.16 7.42 -8.01
CA LEU A 80 6.70 8.53 -8.84
C LEU A 80 7.54 8.59 -10.13
N ASN A 81 6.87 8.74 -11.27
CA ASN A 81 7.53 8.67 -12.58
C ASN A 81 8.67 9.69 -12.69
N HIS A 82 9.79 9.24 -13.25
CA HIS A 82 11.01 10.06 -13.46
C HIS A 82 11.61 10.61 -12.16
N THR A 83 11.35 9.96 -11.03
CA THR A 83 11.96 10.25 -9.73
C THR A 83 12.48 8.96 -9.11
N ASP A 84 13.15 9.09 -7.97
CA ASP A 84 13.54 8.00 -7.08
C ASP A 84 12.63 7.90 -5.83
N ILE A 85 11.52 8.64 -5.82
CA ILE A 85 10.63 8.75 -4.65
C ILE A 85 9.66 7.57 -4.63
N MET A 86 9.76 6.75 -3.58
CA MET A 86 8.82 5.67 -3.28
C MET A 86 7.77 6.14 -2.28
N VAL A 87 6.50 5.95 -2.61
CA VAL A 87 5.35 6.36 -1.78
C VAL A 87 4.45 5.19 -1.45
N ASN A 88 3.72 5.32 -0.34
CA ASN A 88 2.64 4.40 -0.02
C ASN A 88 1.48 4.57 -1.02
N MET A 89 0.79 3.48 -1.35
CA MET A 89 -0.35 3.50 -2.27
C MET A 89 -1.51 4.39 -1.78
N ASP A 90 -1.74 4.46 -0.47
CA ASP A 90 -2.83 5.26 0.12
C ASP A 90 -2.53 6.77 0.12
N ASP A 91 -1.25 7.15 0.04
CA ASP A 91 -0.78 8.55 0.02
C ASP A 91 -0.98 9.21 -1.35
N LEU A 92 -1.32 8.41 -2.37
CA LEU A 92 -1.68 8.91 -3.69
C LEU A 92 -3.16 9.27 -3.82
N HIS A 93 -3.97 8.96 -2.80
CA HIS A 93 -5.34 9.46 -2.75
C HIS A 93 -5.32 10.97 -2.47
N TRP A 94 -6.02 11.77 -3.28
CA TRP A 94 -5.97 13.23 -3.23
C TRP A 94 -6.35 13.84 -1.86
N ILE A 95 -7.19 13.19 -1.07
CA ILE A 95 -7.50 13.62 0.32
C ILE A 95 -6.27 13.55 1.23
N ASN A 96 -5.37 12.60 0.98
CA ASN A 96 -4.19 12.33 1.80
C ASN A 96 -2.93 13.05 1.26
N ASN A 97 -3.08 13.88 0.22
CA ASN A 97 -1.98 14.52 -0.50
C ASN A 97 -2.31 16.00 -0.76
N ALA A 98 -1.59 16.91 -0.10
CA ALA A 98 -1.91 18.34 -0.02
C ALA A 98 -1.49 19.14 -1.27
#